data_AF-A0A7C6Y2D1-F1
#
_entry.id   AF-A0A7C6Y2D1-F1
#
_cell.length_a   1.000
_cell.length_b   1.000
_cell.length_c   1.000
_cell.angle_alpha   90.00
_cell.angle_beta   90.00
_cell.angle_gamma   90.00
#
_symmetry.space_group_name_H-M   'P 1'
#
loop_
_entity.id
_entity.type
_entity.pdbx_description
1 polymer ?
#
loop_
_entity_poly.entity_id
_entity_poly.type
_entity_poly.pdbx_seq_one_letter_code
_entity_poly.pdbx_strand_id
1 'polypeptide(L)'
;PRPVEIYAFNYEINDTIIDFNTHVSKGTYIRSIARDIGLKLNTYGALKTLRRTAIGNYAIEHAKTLTQLLETDLIDHRLLFKNIPKLKLNDYLIKLVKNGVKLDERQITTDKPFVVVDQLDQMIAYYVPDNNAYKVKYFF
;
A
#
# COMPACT_ATOMS: atom_id res chain seq x y z
N PRO A 1 23.61 0.06 2.96
CA PRO A 1 22.72 1.07 2.31
C PRO A 1 21.50 0.38 1.66
N ARG A 2 20.29 0.91 1.82
CA ARG A 2 19.09 0.37 1.16
C ARG A 2 18.91 1.06 -0.20
N PRO A 3 18.73 0.31 -1.31
CA PRO A 3 18.44 0.92 -2.59
C PRO A 3 17.09 1.63 -2.55
N VAL A 4 17.07 2.86 -3.07
CA VAL A 4 15.89 3.71 -3.23
C VAL A 4 15.93 4.33 -4.62
N GLU A 5 14.78 4.74 -5.13
CA GLU A 5 14.66 5.37 -6.44
C GLU A 5 14.00 6.74 -6.26
N ILE A 6 14.54 7.74 -6.94
CA ILE A 6 13.95 9.07 -7.08
C ILE A 6 13.39 9.11 -8.50
N TYR A 7 12.07 9.04 -8.62
CA TYR A 7 11.36 9.05 -9.91
C TYR A 7 11.26 10.45 -10.51
N ALA A 8 11.15 11.47 -9.67
CA ALA A 8 11.12 12.86 -10.07
C ALA A 8 11.69 13.75 -8.95
N PHE A 9 12.37 14.82 -9.31
CA PHE A 9 12.94 15.79 -8.38
C PHE A 9 12.90 17.18 -8.99
N ASN A 10 11.95 18.01 -8.55
CA ASN A 10 11.84 19.42 -8.94
C ASN A 10 12.19 20.27 -7.72
N TYR A 11 12.95 21.33 -7.92
CA TYR A 11 13.40 22.17 -6.82
C TYR A 11 13.54 23.64 -7.23
N GLU A 12 13.43 24.50 -6.24
CA GLU A 12 13.71 25.93 -6.32
C GLU A 12 14.65 26.31 -5.17
N ILE A 13 15.50 27.30 -5.42
CA ILE A 13 16.50 27.78 -4.44
C ILE A 13 16.18 29.23 -4.12
N ASN A 14 16.01 29.51 -2.84
CA ASN A 14 15.76 30.84 -2.30
C ASN A 14 16.77 31.10 -1.17
N ASP A 15 17.84 31.82 -1.49
CA ASP A 15 18.98 32.06 -0.58
C ASP A 15 19.53 30.74 -0.02
N THR A 16 19.35 30.50 1.29
CA THR A 16 19.84 29.31 2.00
C THR A 16 18.80 28.20 2.10
N ILE A 17 17.63 28.36 1.45
CA ILE A 17 16.52 27.41 1.47
C ILE A 17 16.39 26.74 0.10
N ILE A 18 16.34 25.41 0.10
CA ILE A 18 16.00 24.60 -1.07
C ILE A 18 14.62 23.99 -0.81
N ASP A 19 13.62 24.43 -1.56
CA ASP A 19 12.30 23.82 -1.58
C ASP A 19 12.24 22.82 -2.73
N PHE A 20 11.82 21.60 -2.46
CA PHE A 20 11.73 20.57 -3.49
C PHE A 20 10.47 19.71 -3.38
N ASN A 21 9.99 19.27 -4.54
CA ASN A 21 8.95 18.27 -4.70
C ASN A 21 9.58 17.03 -5.36
N THR A 22 9.40 15.88 -4.72
CA THR A 22 10.00 14.63 -5.22
C THR A 22 9.03 13.46 -5.13
N HIS A 23 9.04 12.63 -6.17
CA HIS A 23 8.39 11.32 -6.19
C HIS A 23 9.46 10.25 -5.97
N VAL A 24 9.28 9.42 -4.94
CA VAL A 24 10.31 8.48 -4.48
C VAL A 24 9.72 7.10 -4.22
N SER A 25 10.58 6.08 -4.27
CA SER A 25 10.18 4.71 -3.93
C SER A 25 9.96 4.53 -2.41
N LYS A 26 9.29 3.43 -2.05
CA LYS A 26 8.95 3.11 -0.65
C LYS A 26 10.20 3.03 0.23
N GLY A 27 10.10 3.62 1.43
CA GLY A 27 11.19 3.61 2.41
C GLY A 27 12.28 4.64 2.16
N THR A 28 12.06 5.58 1.24
CA THR A 28 12.97 6.72 1.05
C THR A 28 12.86 7.72 2.20
N TYR A 29 14.00 8.08 2.77
CA TYR A 29 14.10 9.06 3.86
C TYR A 29 14.39 10.44 3.28
N ILE A 30 13.38 11.31 3.20
CA ILE A 30 13.54 12.70 2.71
C ILE A 30 14.58 13.48 3.55
N ARG A 31 14.69 13.18 4.86
CA ARG A 31 15.75 13.73 5.72
C ARG A 31 17.16 13.36 5.28
N SER A 32 17.35 12.14 4.78
CA SER A 32 18.65 11.74 4.23
C SER A 32 18.95 12.47 2.94
N ILE A 33 17.97 12.69 2.08
CA ILE A 33 18.13 13.50 0.86
C ILE A 33 18.60 14.92 1.22
N ALA A 34 17.96 15.59 2.18
CA ALA A 34 18.38 16.92 2.62
C ALA A 34 19.83 16.95 3.13
N ARG A 35 20.22 15.95 3.96
CA ARG A 35 21.60 15.80 4.44
C ARG A 35 22.58 15.59 3.29
N ASP A 36 22.26 14.68 2.37
CA ASP A 36 23.15 14.27 1.28
C ASP A 36 23.35 15.42 0.27
N ILE A 37 22.30 16.21 0.00
CA ILE A 37 22.41 17.45 -0.78
C ILE A 37 23.35 18.43 -0.10
N GLY A 38 23.17 18.69 1.21
CA GLY A 38 24.04 19.59 1.96
C GLY A 38 25.50 19.16 1.90
N LEU A 39 25.78 17.88 2.19
CA LEU A 39 27.13 17.32 2.12
C LEU A 39 27.72 17.45 0.71
N LYS A 40 26.92 17.26 -0.34
CA LYS A 40 27.37 17.39 -1.73
C LYS A 40 27.69 18.83 -2.12
N LEU A 41 27.07 19.79 -1.46
CA LEU A 41 27.33 21.23 -1.58
C LEU A 41 28.44 21.71 -0.62
N ASN A 42 29.16 20.80 0.05
CA ASN A 42 30.18 21.12 1.07
C ASN A 42 29.63 21.94 2.25
N THR A 43 28.38 21.72 2.62
CA THR A 43 27.72 22.33 3.79
C THR A 43 26.84 21.30 4.51
N TYR A 44 25.92 21.75 5.37
CA TYR A 44 24.94 20.90 6.02
C TYR A 44 23.53 21.29 5.57
N GLY A 45 22.73 20.27 5.26
CA GLY A 45 21.32 20.42 4.93
C GLY A 45 20.46 19.70 5.97
N ALA A 46 19.43 20.38 6.45
CA ALA A 46 18.46 19.80 7.37
C ALA A 46 17.04 20.06 6.86
N LEU A 47 16.16 19.10 7.10
CA LEU A 47 14.75 19.22 6.73
C LEU A 47 14.07 20.23 7.67
N LYS A 48 13.57 21.34 7.11
CA LYS A 48 12.82 22.37 7.85
C LYS A 48 11.33 22.03 7.93
N THR A 49 10.70 21.72 6.81
CA THR A 49 9.29 21.35 6.69
C THR A 49 9.16 20.15 5.75
N LEU A 50 8.10 19.37 5.96
CA LEU A 50 7.79 18.24 5.09
C LEU A 50 6.29 18.04 5.02
N ARG A 51 5.78 17.96 3.78
CA ARG A 51 4.40 17.61 3.51
C ARG A 51 4.37 16.48 2.50
N ARG A 52 3.80 15.35 2.90
CA ARG A 52 3.52 14.25 1.96
C ARG A 52 2.25 14.61 1.19
N THR A 53 2.36 14.75 -0.13
CA THR A 53 1.25 15.16 -1.00
C THR A 53 0.47 13.98 -1.57
N ALA A 54 1.04 12.78 -1.63
CA ALA A 54 0.34 11.59 -2.10
C ALA A 54 0.91 10.28 -1.54
N ILE A 55 0.09 9.22 -1.57
CA ILE A 55 0.48 7.81 -1.37
C ILE A 55 -0.24 6.97 -2.42
N GLY A 56 0.48 6.49 -3.44
CA GLY A 56 -0.15 5.79 -4.56
C GLY A 56 -1.25 6.66 -5.17
N ASN A 57 -2.49 6.16 -5.19
CA ASN A 57 -3.65 6.87 -5.74
C ASN A 57 -4.34 7.81 -4.74
N TYR A 58 -3.83 7.93 -3.51
CA TYR A 58 -4.42 8.78 -2.48
C TYR A 58 -3.67 10.11 -2.40
N ALA A 59 -4.29 11.16 -2.91
CA ALA A 59 -3.72 12.49 -2.98
C ALA A 59 -4.25 13.41 -1.85
N ILE A 60 -3.45 14.39 -1.45
CA ILE A 60 -3.72 15.23 -0.27
C ILE A 60 -4.92 16.16 -0.46
N GLU A 61 -5.26 16.50 -1.70
CA GLU A 61 -6.46 17.25 -2.07
C GLU A 61 -7.77 16.53 -1.67
N HIS A 62 -7.72 15.21 -1.50
CA HIS A 62 -8.85 14.40 -1.04
C HIS A 62 -8.76 14.06 0.45
N ALA A 63 -7.69 14.49 1.13
CA ALA A 63 -7.52 14.22 2.56
C ALA A 63 -8.41 15.15 3.39
N LYS A 64 -9.01 14.59 4.45
CA LYS A 64 -9.77 15.34 5.45
C LYS A 64 -8.96 15.53 6.71
N THR A 65 -9.16 16.66 7.39
CA THR A 65 -8.63 16.83 8.75
C THR A 65 -9.40 15.95 9.72
N LEU A 66 -8.82 15.65 10.88
CA LEU A 66 -9.50 14.86 11.92
C LEU A 66 -10.82 15.51 12.37
N THR A 67 -10.89 16.84 12.37
CA THR A 67 -12.10 17.59 12.73
C THR A 67 -13.21 17.53 11.68
N GLN A 68 -12.87 17.24 10.42
CA GLN A 68 -13.81 17.12 9.31
C GLN A 68 -14.23 15.67 9.04
N LEU A 69 -13.63 14.71 9.73
CA LEU A 69 -13.77 13.28 9.46
C LEU A 69 -15.13 12.77 9.95
N LEU A 70 -15.87 12.11 9.06
CA LEU A 70 -17.13 11.43 9.35
C LEU A 70 -16.97 9.92 9.14
N GLU A 71 -17.85 9.11 9.72
CA GLU A 71 -17.85 7.65 9.50
C GLU A 71 -18.05 7.29 8.02
N THR A 72 -18.83 8.10 7.29
CA THR A 72 -19.06 7.90 5.85
C THR A 72 -17.82 8.15 4.99
N ASP A 73 -16.75 8.72 5.56
CA ASP A 73 -15.48 8.93 4.87
C ASP A 73 -14.56 7.71 4.93
N LEU A 74 -14.91 6.71 5.73
CA LEU A 74 -14.16 5.48 5.82
C LEU A 74 -14.28 4.71 4.50
N ILE A 75 -13.13 4.48 3.87
CA ILE A 75 -13.04 3.67 2.65
C ILE A 75 -13.18 2.20 3.06
N ASP A 76 -14.21 1.52 2.53
CA ASP A 76 -14.37 0.09 2.74
C ASP A 76 -13.11 -0.64 2.22
N HIS A 77 -12.45 -1.40 3.10
CA HIS A 77 -11.25 -2.15 2.77
C HIS A 77 -11.47 -3.11 1.59
N ARG A 78 -12.71 -3.55 1.32
CA ARG A 78 -13.08 -4.43 0.20
C ARG A 78 -12.73 -3.80 -1.14
N LEU A 79 -12.71 -2.47 -1.22
CA LEU A 79 -12.30 -1.75 -2.43
C LEU A 79 -10.84 -2.02 -2.81
N LEU A 80 -9.96 -2.32 -1.84
CA LEU A 80 -8.57 -2.69 -2.10
C LEU A 80 -8.45 -4.00 -2.88
N PHE A 81 -9.47 -4.86 -2.79
CA PHE A 81 -9.49 -6.18 -3.41
C PHE A 81 -10.43 -6.25 -4.63
N LYS A 82 -11.02 -5.13 -5.05
CA LYS A 82 -12.02 -5.06 -6.14
C LYS A 82 -11.54 -5.68 -7.45
N ASN A 83 -10.26 -5.51 -7.78
CA ASN A 83 -9.66 -5.96 -9.03
C ASN A 83 -8.89 -7.29 -8.90
N ILE A 84 -9.03 -7.98 -7.77
CA ILE A 84 -8.37 -9.25 -7.51
C ILE A 84 -9.29 -10.40 -7.97
N PRO A 85 -8.75 -11.44 -8.64
CA PRO A 85 -9.54 -12.61 -9.04
C PRO A 85 -10.31 -13.23 -7.87
N LYS A 86 -11.52 -13.73 -8.14
CA LYS A 86 -12.39 -14.33 -7.13
C LYS A 86 -12.51 -15.83 -7.33
N LEU A 87 -12.48 -16.59 -6.24
CA LEU A 87 -12.76 -18.03 -6.21
C LEU A 87 -14.02 -18.27 -5.38
N LYS A 88 -15.09 -18.73 -6.03
CA LYS A 88 -16.35 -19.08 -5.36
C LYS A 88 -16.27 -20.51 -4.84
N LEU A 89 -16.51 -20.71 -3.54
CA LEU A 89 -16.46 -22.03 -2.88
C LEU A 89 -17.81 -22.42 -2.28
N ASN A 90 -18.03 -23.72 -2.06
CA ASN A 90 -19.23 -24.24 -1.41
C ASN A 90 -19.23 -23.96 0.11
N ASP A 91 -20.40 -24.07 0.74
CA ASP A 91 -20.59 -23.71 2.15
C ASP A 91 -19.71 -24.51 3.11
N TYR A 92 -19.41 -25.77 2.80
CA TYR A 92 -18.50 -26.59 3.59
C TYR A 92 -17.08 -26.00 3.60
N LEU A 93 -16.54 -25.68 2.42
CA LEU A 93 -15.22 -25.07 2.30
C LEU A 93 -15.19 -23.66 2.89
N ILE A 94 -16.26 -22.87 2.76
CA ILE A 94 -16.36 -21.53 3.35
C ILE A 94 -16.21 -21.58 4.88
N LYS A 95 -16.80 -22.58 5.55
CA LYS A 95 -16.61 -22.79 6.99
C LYS A 95 -15.14 -23.05 7.34
N LEU A 96 -14.43 -23.84 6.54
CA LEU A 96 -13.01 -24.11 6.73
C LEU A 96 -12.16 -22.86 6.49
N VAL A 97 -12.46 -22.10 5.44
CA VAL A 97 -11.77 -20.85 5.12
C VAL A 97 -11.90 -19.85 6.27
N LYS A 98 -13.10 -19.68 6.85
CA LYS A 98 -13.31 -18.81 8.03
C LYS A 98 -12.46 -19.19 9.24
N ASN A 99 -12.01 -20.45 9.32
CA ASN A 99 -11.10 -20.94 10.35
C ASN A 99 -9.61 -20.85 9.95
N GLY A 100 -9.29 -20.25 8.79
CA GLY A 100 -7.91 -20.01 8.34
C GLY A 100 -7.23 -21.22 7.70
N VAL A 101 -7.99 -22.22 7.27
CA VAL A 101 -7.45 -23.40 6.59
C VAL A 101 -6.75 -23.00 5.28
N LYS A 102 -5.56 -23.56 5.03
CA LYS A 102 -4.88 -23.38 3.73
C LYS A 102 -5.65 -24.09 2.63
N LEU A 103 -5.67 -23.49 1.44
CA LEU A 103 -6.17 -24.16 0.24
C LEU A 103 -4.99 -24.79 -0.52
N ASP A 104 -5.27 -25.78 -1.34
CA ASP A 104 -4.28 -26.42 -2.20
C ASP A 104 -4.78 -26.53 -3.64
N GLU A 105 -3.98 -27.18 -4.48
CA GLU A 105 -4.21 -27.27 -5.92
C GLU A 105 -5.50 -28.00 -6.30
N ARG A 106 -6.12 -28.75 -5.38
CA ARG A 106 -7.41 -29.43 -5.62
C ARG A 106 -8.57 -28.44 -5.74
N GLN A 107 -8.41 -27.22 -5.21
CA GLN A 107 -9.43 -26.17 -5.31
C GLN A 107 -9.11 -25.14 -6.39
N ILE A 108 -7.83 -24.81 -6.61
CA ILE A 108 -7.39 -23.81 -7.58
C ILE A 108 -5.90 -23.96 -7.91
N THR A 109 -5.52 -23.65 -9.16
CA THR A 109 -4.11 -23.55 -9.57
C THR A 109 -3.83 -22.15 -10.11
N THR A 110 -3.08 -21.34 -9.37
CA THR A 110 -2.69 -19.98 -9.77
C THR A 110 -1.41 -19.51 -9.09
N ASP A 111 -0.63 -18.69 -9.78
CA ASP A 111 0.54 -17.98 -9.26
C ASP A 111 0.17 -16.58 -8.71
N LYS A 112 -1.11 -16.21 -8.77
CA LYS A 112 -1.61 -14.89 -8.36
C LYS A 112 -2.44 -14.97 -7.09
N PRO A 113 -2.46 -13.90 -6.28
CA PRO A 113 -3.41 -13.79 -5.20
C PRO A 113 -4.86 -13.78 -5.67
N PHE A 114 -5.77 -14.26 -4.82
CA PHE A 114 -7.21 -14.29 -5.10
C PHE A 114 -8.04 -14.06 -3.83
N VAL A 115 -9.31 -13.70 -4.00
CA VAL A 115 -10.29 -13.57 -2.92
C VAL A 115 -11.26 -14.75 -2.97
N VAL A 116 -11.40 -15.47 -1.86
CA VAL A 116 -12.48 -16.45 -1.69
C VAL A 116 -13.78 -15.71 -1.43
N VAL A 117 -14.82 -16.08 -2.19
CA VAL A 117 -16.19 -15.62 -2.00
C VAL A 117 -17.14 -16.79 -1.75
N ASP A 118 -18.23 -16.55 -1.04
CA ASP A 118 -19.31 -17.52 -0.89
C ASP A 118 -20.25 -17.54 -2.11
N GLN A 119 -21.33 -18.33 -2.03
CA GLN A 119 -22.31 -18.45 -3.11
C GLN A 119 -23.02 -17.12 -3.43
N LEU A 120 -23.11 -16.21 -2.47
CA LEU A 120 -23.73 -14.89 -2.57
C LEU A 120 -22.73 -13.79 -2.95
N ASP A 121 -21.51 -14.16 -3.36
CA ASP A 121 -20.41 -13.25 -3.72
C ASP A 121 -19.88 -12.38 -2.57
N GLN A 122 -20.16 -12.76 -1.31
CA GLN A 122 -19.58 -12.11 -0.14
C GLN A 122 -18.11 -12.51 -0.01
N MET A 123 -17.23 -11.51 0.12
CA MET A 123 -15.80 -11.74 0.34
C MET A 123 -15.57 -12.37 1.72
N ILE A 124 -14.82 -13.47 1.78
CA ILE A 124 -14.54 -14.20 3.02
C ILE A 124 -13.07 -14.04 3.43
N ALA A 125 -12.14 -14.29 2.50
CA ALA A 125 -10.72 -14.20 2.79
C ALA A 125 -9.89 -13.96 1.52
N TYR A 126 -8.78 -13.25 1.67
CA TYR A 126 -7.77 -13.04 0.63
C TYR A 126 -6.61 -14.02 0.83
N TYR A 127 -6.28 -14.74 -0.24
CA TYR A 127 -5.24 -15.74 -0.27
C TYR A 127 -4.06 -15.28 -1.13
N VAL A 128 -2.87 -15.71 -0.73
CA VAL A 128 -1.64 -15.57 -1.51
C VAL A 128 -0.99 -16.94 -1.73
N PRO A 129 -0.33 -17.17 -2.87
CA PRO A 129 0.51 -18.35 -3.08
C PRO A 129 1.54 -18.51 -1.95
N ASP A 130 1.70 -19.75 -1.49
CA ASP A 130 2.58 -20.15 -0.39
C ASP A 130 3.13 -21.57 -0.65
N ASN A 131 4.18 -21.66 -1.45
CA ASN A 131 4.71 -22.93 -1.98
C ASN A 131 3.62 -23.69 -2.76
N ASN A 132 3.43 -24.99 -2.50
CA ASN A 132 2.42 -25.85 -3.15
C ASN A 132 1.01 -25.70 -2.54
N ALA A 133 0.72 -24.54 -1.96
CA ALA A 133 -0.54 -24.25 -1.28
C ALA A 133 -0.83 -22.73 -1.31
N TYR A 134 -1.95 -22.36 -0.71
CA TYR A 134 -2.37 -20.97 -0.56
C TYR A 134 -2.69 -20.69 0.90
N LYS A 135 -2.16 -19.58 1.42
CA LYS A 135 -2.42 -19.15 2.80
C LYS A 135 -3.32 -17.92 2.82
N VAL A 136 -4.19 -17.87 3.83
CA VAL A 136 -4.94 -16.66 4.14
C VAL A 136 -3.98 -15.56 4.56
N LYS A 137 -4.21 -14.37 4.03
CA LYS A 137 -3.48 -13.15 4.41
C LYS A 137 -4.39 -12.05 4.95
N TYR A 138 -5.69 -12.12 4.68
CA TYR A 138 -6.67 -11.16 5.19
C TYR A 138 -8.07 -11.79 5.27
N PHE A 139 -8.86 -11.39 6.26
CA PHE A 139 -10.27 -11.75 6.44
C PHE A 139 -11.15 -10.50 6.34
N PHE A 140 -12.33 -10.66 5.75
CA PHE A 140 -13.29 -9.59 5.48
C PHE A 140 -14.45 -9.55 6.47
#